data_AF-A0AAV5A8M7-F1
#
_entry.id   AF-A0AAV5A8M7-F1
#
_cell.length_a   1.000
_cell.length_b   1.000
_cell.length_c   1.000
_cell.angle_alpha   90.00
_cell.angle_beta   90.00
_cell.angle_gamma   90.00
#
_symmetry.space_group_name_H-M   'P 1'
#
loop_
_entity.id
_entity.type
_entity.pdbx_description
1 polymer ?
#
loop_
_entity_poly.entity_id
_entity_poly.type
_entity_poly.pdbx_seq_one_letter_code
_entity_poly.pdbx_strand_id
1 'polypeptide(L)'
;MDKEVSRYCTGENSALKDNIRVVKISDFDGGEFQYWDLITDIAPDFVQKLCIREPVTCSTGQTYSIAPKPNFCLVDLVLSPLGLNLMKDENVNTHIWCWTAASISAIIDIVGPGYLTDEANELAKKTNKSIREAIIELSFVPNERVTKLPGLPPAYVYELMGEHNIPGADELQIGLTIQLTEIIWPLQADQPYNAMNLTLNLKVAYQLLEVRIDHSLKPLYRGYKPKGAKEAIDTEFRQVLTDAFGFDGDTKRKSAFDISKRLRKTWGERGEAMVELRRMLQENFS
;
A
#
# COMPACT_ATOMS: atom_id res chain seq x y z
N MET A 1 -15.43 6.27 13.79
CA MET A 1 -14.23 7.12 13.72
C MET A 1 -13.94 7.88 15.01
N ASP A 2 -14.89 8.61 15.62
CA ASP A 2 -14.59 9.42 16.85
C ASP A 2 -14.06 8.61 18.04
N LYS A 3 -14.54 7.36 18.20
CA LYS A 3 -13.98 6.42 19.18
C LYS A 3 -12.52 6.10 18.89
N GLU A 4 -12.14 5.98 17.62
CA GLU A 4 -10.78 5.65 17.19
C GLU A 4 -9.84 6.85 17.38
N VAL A 5 -10.25 8.05 16.97
CA VAL A 5 -9.47 9.29 17.24
C VAL A 5 -9.28 9.49 18.75
N SER A 6 -10.33 9.29 19.54
CA SER A 6 -10.27 9.42 20.99
C SER A 6 -9.32 8.40 21.65
N ARG A 7 -9.08 7.25 21.01
CA ARG A 7 -8.16 6.22 21.52
C ARG A 7 -6.70 6.69 21.50
N TYR A 8 -6.33 7.53 20.54
CA TYR A 8 -4.95 8.02 20.38
C TYR A 8 -4.71 9.40 20.98
N CYS A 9 -5.76 10.21 21.17
CA CYS A 9 -5.69 11.52 21.81
C CYS A 9 -5.90 11.45 23.34
N THR A 10 -5.07 10.68 24.04
CA THR A 10 -5.12 10.54 25.51
C THR A 10 -3.91 11.19 26.20
N GLY A 11 -4.05 11.55 27.48
CA GLY A 11 -2.95 12.11 28.28
C GLY A 11 -2.48 13.46 27.73
N GLU A 12 -1.17 13.59 27.51
CA GLU A 12 -0.53 14.80 26.96
C GLU A 12 -1.06 15.17 25.56
N ASN A 13 -1.61 14.22 24.82
CA ASN A 13 -2.17 14.41 23.48
C ASN A 13 -3.67 14.76 23.47
N SER A 14 -4.31 14.95 24.63
CA SER A 14 -5.75 15.22 24.72
C SER A 14 -6.19 16.47 23.96
N ALA A 15 -5.38 17.53 23.99
CA ALA A 15 -5.64 18.78 23.28
C ALA A 15 -5.58 18.64 21.74
N LEU A 16 -4.93 17.59 21.21
CA LEU A 16 -4.88 17.36 19.76
C LEU A 16 -6.25 17.02 19.17
N LYS A 17 -7.15 16.45 19.99
CA LYS A 17 -8.48 16.05 19.54
C LYS A 17 -9.28 17.23 18.97
N ASP A 18 -9.16 18.40 19.58
CA ASP A 18 -9.88 19.61 19.15
C ASP A 18 -9.37 20.16 17.81
N ASN A 19 -8.16 19.75 17.40
CA ASN A 19 -7.56 20.12 16.11
C ASN A 19 -7.87 19.12 14.99
N ILE A 20 -8.49 17.97 15.30
CA ILE A 20 -8.80 16.93 14.33
C ILE A 20 -10.28 17.01 13.96
N ARG A 21 -10.56 17.21 12.66
CA ARG A 21 -11.91 17.12 12.12
C ARG A 21 -12.00 15.89 11.23
N VAL A 22 -12.88 14.96 11.60
CA VAL A 22 -13.21 13.81 10.76
C VAL A 22 -14.46 14.14 9.98
N VAL A 23 -14.37 14.08 8.64
CA VAL A 23 -15.51 14.33 7.77
C VAL A 23 -15.75 13.10 6.89
N LYS A 24 -16.99 12.58 6.93
CA LYS A 24 -17.44 11.51 6.04
C LYS A 24 -17.84 12.14 4.70
N ILE A 25 -17.19 11.78 3.61
CA ILE A 25 -17.44 12.41 2.30
C ILE A 25 -18.56 11.72 1.53
N SER A 26 -18.77 10.41 1.75
CA SER A 26 -19.88 9.65 1.15
C SER A 26 -20.35 8.49 2.02
N ASP A 27 -21.61 8.10 1.85
CA ASP A 27 -22.20 6.85 2.37
C ASP A 27 -22.09 5.76 1.30
N PHE A 28 -20.85 5.40 0.97
CA PHE A 28 -20.60 4.40 -0.06
C PHE A 28 -20.73 2.98 0.50
N ASP A 29 -21.72 2.27 -0.02
CA ASP A 29 -22.01 0.86 0.31
C ASP A 29 -21.74 -0.08 -0.89
N GLY A 30 -21.05 0.40 -1.93
CA GLY A 30 -20.73 -0.37 -3.15
C GLY A 30 -19.46 -1.23 -3.03
N GLY A 31 -19.18 -2.06 -4.04
CA GLY A 31 -17.99 -2.92 -4.06
C GLY A 31 -16.67 -2.14 -4.19
N GLU A 32 -15.55 -2.76 -3.81
CA GLU A 32 -14.20 -2.16 -3.69
C GLU A 32 -13.75 -1.30 -4.91
N PHE A 33 -14.21 -1.61 -6.13
CA PHE A 33 -13.82 -0.86 -7.33
C PHE A 33 -14.68 0.37 -7.66
N GLN A 34 -15.93 0.45 -7.17
CA GLN A 34 -16.80 1.63 -7.33
C GLN A 34 -16.43 2.77 -6.37
N TYR A 35 -15.59 2.48 -5.37
CA TYR A 35 -15.01 3.45 -4.43
C TYR A 35 -14.14 4.50 -5.13
N TRP A 36 -13.41 4.09 -6.18
CA TRP A 36 -12.47 4.96 -6.89
C TRP A 36 -13.17 6.07 -7.67
N ASP A 37 -14.22 5.71 -8.42
CA ASP A 37 -15.03 6.66 -9.20
C ASP A 37 -15.65 7.72 -8.27
N LEU A 38 -16.21 7.27 -7.14
CA LEU A 38 -16.83 8.14 -6.16
C LEU A 38 -15.85 9.14 -5.53
N ILE A 39 -14.63 8.69 -5.23
CA ILE A 39 -13.60 9.54 -4.66
C ILE A 39 -13.05 10.51 -5.68
N THR A 40 -12.92 10.12 -6.94
CA THR A 40 -12.52 11.05 -8.00
C THR A 40 -13.59 12.08 -8.31
N ASP A 41 -14.86 11.81 -8.02
CA ASP A 41 -15.97 12.71 -8.34
C ASP A 41 -16.32 13.66 -7.19
N ILE A 42 -16.38 13.17 -5.94
CA ILE A 42 -16.88 13.96 -4.80
C ILE A 42 -15.74 14.67 -4.06
N ALA A 43 -14.59 14.02 -3.90
CA ALA A 43 -13.53 14.59 -3.09
C ALA A 43 -12.87 15.84 -3.70
N PRO A 44 -12.78 16.05 -5.04
CA PRO A 44 -12.24 17.30 -5.57
C PRO A 44 -13.04 18.52 -5.17
N ASP A 45 -14.37 18.49 -5.31
CA ASP A 45 -15.26 19.60 -4.93
C ASP A 45 -15.12 19.91 -3.43
N PHE A 46 -15.01 18.87 -2.60
CA PHE A 46 -14.80 19.02 -1.16
C PHE A 46 -13.49 19.76 -0.85
N VAL A 47 -12.37 19.33 -1.43
CA VAL A 47 -11.05 19.97 -1.21
C VAL A 47 -11.00 21.37 -1.84
N GLN A 48 -11.58 21.56 -3.02
CA GLN A 48 -11.67 22.85 -3.69
C GLN A 48 -12.39 23.86 -2.80
N LYS A 49 -13.58 23.51 -2.26
CA LYS A 49 -14.33 24.35 -1.32
C LYS A 49 -13.52 24.71 -0.07
N LEU A 50 -12.76 23.77 0.49
CA LEU A 50 -11.84 24.07 1.59
C LEU A 50 -10.75 25.07 1.16
N CYS A 51 -10.18 24.93 -0.03
CA CYS A 51 -9.15 25.82 -0.56
C CYS A 51 -9.64 27.24 -0.83
N ILE A 52 -10.88 27.40 -1.31
CA ILE A 52 -11.51 28.71 -1.55
C ILE A 52 -12.28 29.26 -0.34
N ARG A 53 -12.23 28.56 0.80
CA ARG A 53 -12.83 28.93 2.09
C ARG A 53 -14.35 29.02 2.05
N GLU A 54 -14.99 28.08 1.39
CA GLU A 54 -16.44 27.90 1.42
C GLU A 54 -16.86 26.90 2.51
N PRO A 55 -18.11 26.99 3.00
CA PRO A 55 -18.70 25.95 3.83
C PRO A 55 -18.76 24.62 3.08
N VAL A 56 -18.61 23.52 3.80
CA VAL A 56 -18.62 22.19 3.18
C VAL A 56 -19.70 21.33 3.82
N THR A 57 -20.53 20.71 3.00
CA THR A 57 -21.61 19.82 3.43
C THR A 57 -21.22 18.38 3.16
N CYS A 58 -21.21 17.55 4.19
CA CYS A 58 -20.94 16.13 4.05
C CYS A 58 -22.18 15.34 3.59
N SER A 59 -21.99 14.07 3.22
CA SER A 59 -23.08 13.20 2.76
C SER A 59 -24.19 13.02 3.80
N THR A 60 -23.86 13.15 5.09
CA THR A 60 -24.84 13.10 6.19
C THR A 60 -25.72 14.35 6.29
N GLY A 61 -25.53 15.34 5.42
CA GLY A 61 -26.27 16.62 5.41
C GLY A 61 -25.75 17.65 6.41
N GLN A 62 -24.72 17.32 7.21
CA GLN A 62 -24.11 18.28 8.13
C GLN A 62 -23.20 19.24 7.37
N THR A 63 -23.45 20.54 7.55
CA THR A 63 -22.60 21.61 7.00
C THR A 63 -21.60 22.09 8.04
N TYR A 64 -20.33 22.08 7.66
CA TYR A 64 -19.25 22.64 8.46
C TYR A 64 -19.00 24.08 8.05
N SER A 65 -18.87 24.96 9.03
CA SER A 65 -18.49 26.36 8.81
C SER A 65 -17.13 26.45 8.15
N ILE A 66 -16.89 27.56 7.44
CA ILE A 66 -15.64 27.89 6.76
C ILE A 66 -14.42 27.54 7.62
N ALA A 67 -13.57 26.66 7.11
CA ALA A 67 -12.30 26.31 7.72
C ALA A 67 -11.18 27.24 7.22
N PRO A 68 -10.06 27.35 7.96
CA PRO A 68 -8.84 27.92 7.41
C PRO A 68 -8.45 27.19 6.11
N LYS A 69 -7.96 27.93 5.12
CA LYS A 69 -7.44 27.36 3.88
C LYS A 69 -6.33 26.34 4.23
N PRO A 70 -6.37 25.10 3.71
CA PRO A 70 -5.29 24.15 3.87
C PRO A 70 -3.98 24.73 3.31
N ASN A 71 -2.89 24.64 4.07
CA ASN A 71 -1.54 24.94 3.59
C ASN A 71 -0.84 23.68 3.02
N PHE A 72 -1.38 22.51 3.35
CA PHE A 72 -0.87 21.20 2.98
C PHE A 72 -2.03 20.19 2.89
N CYS A 73 -1.93 19.24 1.96
CA CYS A 73 -2.87 18.14 1.79
C CYS A 73 -2.07 16.83 1.68
N LEU A 74 -2.32 15.89 2.60
CA LEU A 74 -1.78 14.54 2.53
C LEU A 74 -2.86 13.59 2.01
N VAL A 75 -2.56 12.89 0.93
CA VAL A 75 -3.46 12.01 0.19
C VAL A 75 -2.91 10.60 0.30
N ASP A 76 -3.69 9.63 0.74
CA ASP A 76 -3.24 8.24 0.79
C ASP A 76 -3.00 7.67 -0.63
N LEU A 77 -2.21 6.60 -0.77
CA LEU A 77 -1.95 5.90 -2.04
C LEU A 77 -3.26 5.53 -2.75
N VAL A 78 -4.27 5.10 -1.99
CA VAL A 78 -5.58 4.75 -2.54
C VAL A 78 -6.39 5.96 -2.99
N LEU A 79 -5.86 7.16 -2.82
CA LEU A 79 -6.44 8.42 -3.27
C LEU A 79 -5.51 9.14 -4.25
N SER A 80 -4.47 8.48 -4.75
CA SER A 80 -3.51 9.09 -5.69
C SER A 80 -4.16 9.71 -6.95
N PRO A 81 -5.24 9.14 -7.56
CA PRO A 81 -5.93 9.82 -8.66
C PRO A 81 -6.59 11.14 -8.25
N LEU A 82 -7.15 11.21 -7.04
CA LEU A 82 -7.67 12.46 -6.46
C LEU A 82 -6.55 13.49 -6.32
N GLY A 83 -5.40 13.09 -5.76
CA GLY A 83 -4.23 13.97 -5.64
C GLY A 83 -3.78 14.55 -7.00
N LEU A 84 -3.75 13.71 -8.04
CA LEU A 84 -3.44 14.15 -9.41
C LEU A 84 -4.46 15.13 -9.99
N ASN A 85 -5.75 14.94 -9.71
CA ASN A 85 -6.81 15.85 -10.18
C ASN A 85 -6.74 17.19 -9.45
N LEU A 86 -6.52 17.18 -8.14
CA LEU A 86 -6.36 18.37 -7.33
C LEU A 86 -5.14 19.20 -7.77
N MET A 87 -4.03 18.56 -8.13
CA MET A 87 -2.85 19.27 -8.65
C MET A 87 -3.09 19.99 -9.99
N LYS A 88 -4.15 19.64 -10.73
CA LYS A 88 -4.50 20.28 -12.00
C LYS A 88 -5.52 21.42 -11.83
N ASP A 89 -6.15 21.54 -10.66
CA ASP A 89 -7.14 22.57 -10.39
C ASP A 89 -6.44 23.86 -9.92
N GLU A 90 -6.54 24.92 -10.70
CA GLU A 90 -5.93 26.22 -10.42
C GLU A 90 -6.47 26.87 -9.13
N ASN A 91 -7.67 26.46 -8.67
CA ASN A 91 -8.25 26.92 -7.41
C ASN A 91 -7.61 26.22 -6.20
N VAL A 92 -6.94 25.09 -6.41
CA VAL A 92 -6.25 24.31 -5.37
C VAL A 92 -4.78 24.74 -5.32
N ASN A 93 -4.54 25.90 -4.71
CA ASN A 93 -3.19 26.40 -4.45
C ASN A 93 -2.68 25.93 -3.06
N THR A 94 -2.53 24.62 -2.90
CA THR A 94 -2.09 23.92 -1.68
C THR A 94 -1.04 22.88 -2.05
N HIS A 95 -0.03 22.64 -1.20
CA HIS A 95 0.93 21.57 -1.45
C HIS A 95 0.26 20.20 -1.24
N ILE A 96 0.19 19.38 -2.29
CA ILE A 96 -0.44 18.07 -2.27
C ILE A 96 0.65 17.00 -2.24
N TRP A 97 0.63 16.17 -1.21
CA TRP A 97 1.56 15.06 -1.02
C TRP A 97 0.78 13.77 -1.04
N CYS A 98 1.25 12.80 -1.81
CA CYS A 98 0.71 11.45 -1.77
C CYS A 98 1.55 10.62 -0.79
N TRP A 99 0.95 10.18 0.31
CA TRP A 99 1.52 9.21 1.22
C TRP A 99 1.38 7.82 0.62
N THR A 100 2.50 7.19 0.29
CA THR A 100 2.52 5.84 -0.25
C THR A 100 3.09 4.86 0.77
N ALA A 101 2.19 4.19 1.51
CA ALA A 101 2.55 2.97 2.23
C ALA A 101 2.37 1.77 1.30
N ALA A 102 3.22 1.66 0.28
CA ALA A 102 3.35 0.46 -0.52
C ALA A 102 4.82 0.11 -0.67
N SER A 103 5.10 -1.17 -0.90
CA SER A 103 6.42 -1.58 -1.36
C SER A 103 6.78 -0.76 -2.58
N ILE A 104 7.85 0.04 -2.50
CA ILE A 104 8.33 0.82 -3.65
C ILE A 104 8.60 -0.08 -4.85
N SER A 105 8.88 -1.35 -4.60
CA SER A 105 8.99 -2.42 -5.58
C SER A 105 7.73 -2.60 -6.43
N ALA A 106 6.54 -2.56 -5.84
CA ALA A 106 5.29 -2.63 -6.60
C ALA A 106 5.05 -1.36 -7.44
N ILE A 107 5.47 -0.19 -6.93
CA ILE A 107 5.35 1.08 -7.65
C ILE A 107 6.36 1.15 -8.80
N ILE A 108 7.60 0.70 -8.62
CA ILE A 108 8.63 0.69 -9.66
C ILE A 108 8.19 -0.19 -10.85
N ASP A 109 7.48 -1.28 -10.60
CA ASP A 109 6.88 -2.06 -11.69
C ASP A 109 5.81 -1.25 -12.44
N ILE A 110 4.96 -0.49 -11.75
CA ILE A 110 3.86 0.23 -12.42
C ILE A 110 4.33 1.50 -13.15
N VAL A 111 5.23 2.28 -12.54
CA VAL A 111 5.62 3.62 -13.02
C VAL A 111 7.11 3.78 -13.30
N GLY A 112 7.92 2.75 -13.10
CA GLY A 112 9.35 2.80 -13.36
C GLY A 112 9.67 2.94 -14.85
N PRO A 113 10.71 3.73 -15.20
CA PRO A 113 11.07 3.94 -16.60
C PRO A 113 11.46 2.61 -17.28
N GLY A 114 10.69 2.24 -18.31
CA GLY A 114 11.04 1.13 -19.22
C GLY A 114 10.43 -0.24 -18.91
N TYR A 115 9.59 -0.37 -17.89
CA TYR A 115 9.03 -1.69 -17.53
C TYR A 115 7.91 -2.17 -18.47
N LEU A 116 7.12 -1.26 -19.04
CA LEU A 116 6.03 -1.57 -19.97
C LEU A 116 5.96 -0.60 -21.16
N THR A 117 6.92 0.32 -21.30
CA THR A 117 6.78 1.42 -22.26
C THR A 117 6.67 0.92 -23.70
N ASP A 118 7.47 -0.08 -24.08
CA ASP A 118 7.46 -0.59 -25.46
C ASP A 118 6.21 -1.42 -25.74
N GLU A 119 5.84 -2.33 -24.84
CA GLU A 119 4.63 -3.14 -24.95
C GLU A 119 3.35 -2.28 -24.89
N ALA A 120 3.33 -1.25 -24.04
CA ALA A 120 2.22 -0.31 -23.95
C ALA A 120 2.10 0.54 -25.21
N ASN A 121 3.23 0.97 -25.79
CA ASN A 121 3.24 1.66 -27.08
C ASN A 121 2.67 0.77 -28.20
N GLU A 122 3.01 -0.52 -28.21
CA GLU A 122 2.42 -1.46 -29.17
C GLU A 122 0.93 -1.69 -28.95
N LEU A 123 0.52 -1.90 -27.70
CA LEU A 123 -0.89 -2.13 -27.35
C LEU A 123 -1.74 -0.90 -27.65
N ALA A 124 -1.27 0.30 -27.31
CA ALA A 124 -1.92 1.57 -27.64
C ALA A 124 -2.14 1.72 -29.14
N LYS A 125 -1.13 1.41 -29.97
CA LYS A 125 -1.24 1.43 -31.43
C LYS A 125 -2.27 0.42 -31.96
N LYS A 126 -2.30 -0.79 -31.40
CA LYS A 126 -3.21 -1.87 -31.84
C LYS A 126 -4.67 -1.63 -31.43
N THR A 127 -4.89 -0.99 -30.29
CA THR A 127 -6.23 -0.87 -29.66
C THR A 127 -6.81 0.53 -29.72
N ASN A 128 -6.05 1.50 -30.25
CA ASN A 128 -6.40 2.93 -30.25
C ASN A 128 -6.67 3.49 -28.83
N LYS A 129 -6.14 2.84 -27.79
CA LYS A 129 -6.15 3.31 -26.41
C LYS A 129 -5.01 4.30 -26.17
N SER A 130 -5.13 5.13 -25.14
CA SER A 130 -4.00 5.93 -24.67
C SER A 130 -2.89 5.03 -24.13
N ILE A 131 -1.64 5.51 -24.18
CA ILE A 131 -0.50 4.78 -23.60
C ILE A 131 -0.72 4.48 -22.10
N ARG A 132 -1.42 5.37 -21.39
CA ARG A 132 -1.77 5.19 -19.98
C ARG A 132 -2.72 4.02 -19.77
N GLU A 133 -3.78 3.93 -20.56
CA GLU A 133 -4.72 2.80 -20.50
C GLU A 133 -4.03 1.48 -20.87
N ALA A 134 -3.14 1.51 -21.86
CA ALA A 134 -2.34 0.35 -22.23
C ALA A 134 -1.37 -0.09 -21.11
N ILE A 135 -0.72 0.85 -20.42
CA ILE A 135 0.12 0.55 -19.24
C ILE A 135 -0.73 -0.08 -18.14
N ILE A 136 -1.89 0.49 -17.82
CA ILE A 136 -2.80 -0.06 -16.79
C ILE A 136 -3.20 -1.49 -17.16
N GLU A 137 -3.64 -1.71 -18.41
CA GLU A 137 -4.04 -3.04 -18.88
C GLU A 137 -2.90 -4.06 -18.77
N LEU A 138 -1.68 -3.69 -19.16
CA LEU A 138 -0.53 -4.58 -19.07
C LEU A 138 -0.02 -4.78 -17.63
N SER A 139 -0.26 -3.81 -16.74
CA SER A 139 0.20 -3.85 -15.34
C SER A 139 -0.50 -4.92 -14.53
N PHE A 140 -1.69 -5.38 -14.93
CA PHE A 140 -2.49 -6.34 -14.18
C PHE A 140 -2.69 -7.69 -14.91
N VAL A 141 -1.89 -7.96 -15.96
CA VAL A 141 -1.95 -9.23 -16.70
C VAL A 141 -0.88 -10.19 -16.18
N PRO A 142 -1.26 -11.32 -15.55
CA PRO A 142 -0.32 -12.36 -15.15
C PRO A 142 0.44 -12.88 -16.38
N ASN A 143 1.77 -12.87 -16.32
CA ASN A 143 2.62 -13.36 -17.41
C ASN A 143 3.93 -13.96 -16.88
N GLU A 144 4.65 -14.67 -17.75
CA GLU A 144 5.87 -15.42 -17.40
C GLU A 144 7.15 -14.57 -17.49
N ARG A 145 7.01 -13.24 -17.58
CA ARG A 145 8.16 -12.33 -17.48
C ARG A 145 8.72 -12.40 -16.06
N VAL A 146 10.03 -12.28 -15.96
CA VAL A 146 10.74 -12.23 -14.68
C VAL A 146 10.96 -10.78 -14.28
N THR A 147 10.50 -10.40 -13.10
CA THR A 147 10.79 -9.09 -12.48
C THR A 147 12.14 -9.17 -11.76
N LYS A 148 12.97 -8.14 -11.95
CA LYS A 148 14.30 -8.04 -11.32
C LYS A 148 14.41 -6.69 -10.64
N LEU A 149 13.80 -6.60 -9.47
CA LEU A 149 13.82 -5.38 -8.68
C LEU A 149 15.05 -5.35 -7.76
N PRO A 150 15.78 -4.21 -7.70
CA PRO A 150 16.91 -4.07 -6.80
C PRO A 150 16.53 -4.41 -5.36
N GLY A 151 17.31 -5.29 -4.72
CA GLY A 151 17.07 -5.71 -3.34
C GLY A 151 15.99 -6.78 -3.16
N LEU A 152 15.31 -7.22 -4.22
CA LEU A 152 14.36 -8.33 -4.16
C LEU A 152 14.84 -9.55 -4.96
N PRO A 153 14.46 -10.77 -4.54
CA PRO A 153 14.69 -11.95 -5.35
C PRO A 153 13.89 -11.88 -6.66
N PRO A 154 14.41 -12.42 -7.77
CA PRO A 154 13.67 -12.53 -9.02
C PRO A 154 12.39 -13.39 -8.84
N ALA A 155 11.30 -12.95 -9.45
CA ALA A 155 10.01 -13.63 -9.45
C ALA A 155 9.34 -13.52 -10.82
N TYR A 156 8.45 -14.43 -11.18
CA TYR A 156 7.56 -14.21 -12.31
C TYR A 156 6.47 -13.18 -11.98
N VAL A 157 6.00 -12.41 -12.97
CA VAL A 157 4.89 -11.45 -12.79
C VAL A 157 3.65 -12.13 -12.22
N TYR A 158 3.31 -13.34 -12.67
CA TYR A 158 2.17 -14.09 -12.13
C TYR A 158 2.33 -14.50 -10.66
N GLU A 159 3.53 -14.49 -10.08
CA GLU A 159 3.71 -14.78 -8.64
C GLU A 159 3.26 -13.62 -7.76
N LEU A 160 3.12 -12.44 -8.37
CA LEU A 160 2.90 -11.14 -7.75
C LEU A 160 1.49 -10.63 -7.99
N MET A 161 0.85 -11.13 -9.05
CA MET A 161 -0.58 -10.92 -9.32
C MET A 161 -1.36 -11.99 -8.57
N GLY A 162 -1.83 -11.68 -7.37
CA GLY A 162 -2.89 -12.48 -6.78
C GLY A 162 -4.26 -12.11 -7.33
N GLU A 163 -5.31 -12.82 -6.91
CA GLU A 163 -6.64 -12.62 -7.50
C GLU A 163 -7.21 -11.23 -7.22
N HIS A 164 -7.92 -10.69 -8.20
CA HIS A 164 -8.65 -9.42 -8.15
C HIS A 164 -9.98 -9.50 -7.37
N ASN A 165 -10.31 -10.64 -6.74
CA ASN A 165 -11.67 -10.96 -6.26
C ASN A 165 -11.72 -11.62 -4.87
N ILE A 166 -10.81 -11.29 -3.95
CA ILE A 166 -10.96 -11.66 -2.54
C ILE A 166 -11.44 -10.42 -1.76
N PRO A 167 -12.75 -10.30 -1.46
CA PRO A 167 -13.26 -9.18 -0.68
C PRO A 167 -12.58 -9.14 0.70
N GLY A 168 -12.02 -8.00 1.09
CA GLY A 168 -11.38 -7.81 2.39
C GLY A 168 -9.88 -8.15 2.46
N ALA A 169 -9.18 -8.22 1.32
CA ALA A 169 -7.73 -8.45 1.27
C ALA A 169 -6.88 -7.27 1.80
N ASP A 170 -7.50 -6.12 2.08
CA ASP A 170 -6.84 -4.91 2.59
C ASP A 170 -6.59 -4.97 4.12
N GLU A 171 -7.23 -5.90 4.85
CA GLU A 171 -7.23 -5.91 6.33
C GLU A 171 -6.34 -6.97 6.98
N LEU A 172 -5.51 -7.70 6.22
CA LEU A 172 -4.52 -8.65 6.77
C LEU A 172 -3.09 -8.13 6.67
N GLN A 173 -2.87 -6.88 7.11
CA GLN A 173 -1.54 -6.33 7.33
C GLN A 173 -1.40 -5.75 8.75
N ILE A 174 -1.17 -6.64 9.72
CA ILE A 174 -0.60 -6.31 11.03
C ILE A 174 0.48 -7.38 11.29
N GLY A 175 1.76 -7.06 11.49
CA GLY A 175 2.31 -5.76 11.81
C GLY A 175 3.83 -5.78 11.95
N LEU A 176 4.47 -4.80 11.31
CA LEU A 176 5.79 -4.35 11.74
C LEU A 176 5.65 -3.41 12.94
N THR A 177 5.12 -3.92 14.04
CA THR A 177 5.35 -3.35 15.37
C THR A 177 5.29 -4.48 16.40
N ILE A 178 6.48 -4.90 16.86
CA ILE A 178 6.77 -5.75 18.04
C ILE A 178 6.87 -7.27 17.76
N GLN A 179 8.12 -7.77 17.72
CA GLN A 179 8.60 -9.08 18.19
C GLN A 179 7.85 -10.38 17.82
N LEU A 180 6.92 -10.36 16.88
CA LEU A 180 6.23 -11.55 16.39
C LEU A 180 6.84 -11.99 15.06
N THR A 181 7.03 -13.31 14.91
CA THR A 181 7.31 -13.91 13.62
C THR A 181 5.99 -14.01 12.87
N GLU A 182 5.90 -13.36 11.72
CA GLU A 182 4.68 -13.32 10.91
C GLU A 182 4.55 -14.58 10.05
N ILE A 183 3.34 -15.10 9.93
CA ILE A 183 2.95 -16.08 8.90
C ILE A 183 2.17 -15.28 7.86
N ILE A 184 2.74 -15.15 6.67
CA ILE A 184 2.22 -14.26 5.63
C ILE A 184 1.40 -15.07 4.63
N TRP A 185 0.16 -14.63 4.42
CA TRP A 185 -0.72 -15.07 3.34
C TRP A 185 -0.79 -13.96 2.30
N PRO A 186 0.06 -13.99 1.26
CA PRO A 186 0.06 -12.91 0.26
C PRO A 186 -1.15 -13.04 -0.66
N LEU A 187 -2.03 -12.03 -0.65
CA LEU A 187 -3.26 -12.01 -1.43
C LEU A 187 -3.14 -11.22 -2.72
N GLN A 188 -2.66 -9.97 -2.70
CA GLN A 188 -2.58 -9.15 -3.91
C GLN A 188 -1.58 -7.98 -3.81
N ALA A 189 -1.43 -7.23 -4.91
CA ALA A 189 -0.65 -6.01 -5.03
C ALA A 189 0.82 -6.16 -4.57
N ASP A 190 1.23 -5.41 -3.55
CA ASP A 190 2.60 -5.42 -3.06
C ASP A 190 2.86 -6.51 -2.00
N GLN A 191 1.82 -7.22 -1.55
CA GLN A 191 1.93 -8.24 -0.52
C GLN A 191 2.85 -9.40 -0.92
N PRO A 192 2.83 -9.94 -2.15
CA PRO A 192 3.77 -10.98 -2.55
C PRO A 192 5.23 -10.51 -2.53
N TYR A 193 5.49 -9.24 -2.87
CA TYR A 193 6.82 -8.64 -2.81
C TYR A 193 7.30 -8.50 -1.35
N ASN A 194 6.43 -8.01 -0.48
CA ASN A 194 6.72 -7.89 0.95
C ASN A 194 6.95 -9.27 1.58
N ALA A 195 6.12 -10.26 1.23
CA ALA A 195 6.27 -11.64 1.68
C ALA A 195 7.63 -12.22 1.28
N MET A 196 8.04 -12.05 0.02
CA MET A 196 9.36 -12.49 -0.44
C MET A 196 10.49 -11.79 0.31
N ASN A 197 10.41 -10.48 0.50
CA ASN A 197 11.45 -9.74 1.22
C ASN A 197 11.57 -10.19 2.69
N LEU A 198 10.44 -10.32 3.39
CA LEU A 198 10.38 -10.71 4.81
C LEU A 198 10.86 -12.15 5.03
N THR A 199 10.56 -13.06 4.11
CA THR A 199 10.92 -14.47 4.23
C THR A 199 12.32 -14.80 3.72
N LEU A 200 12.70 -14.31 2.54
CA LEU A 200 13.91 -14.71 1.84
C LEU A 200 15.11 -13.84 2.22
N ASN A 201 14.93 -12.51 2.28
CA ASN A 201 16.01 -11.58 2.56
C ASN A 201 16.18 -11.34 4.06
N LEU A 202 15.10 -10.89 4.71
CA LEU A 202 15.14 -10.48 6.12
C LEU A 202 15.06 -11.67 7.08
N LYS A 203 14.52 -12.81 6.61
CA LYS A 203 14.38 -14.05 7.39
C LYS A 203 13.67 -13.80 8.73
N VAL A 204 12.58 -13.06 8.69
CA VAL A 204 11.77 -12.71 9.88
C VAL A 204 10.36 -13.30 9.86
N ALA A 205 9.95 -13.90 8.75
CA ALA A 205 8.61 -14.41 8.55
C ALA A 205 8.61 -15.80 7.87
N TYR A 206 7.42 -16.39 7.79
CA TYR A 206 7.05 -17.50 6.93
C TYR A 206 6.07 -17.02 5.86
N GLN A 207 6.06 -17.67 4.70
CA GLN A 207 5.13 -17.38 3.61
C GLN A 207 4.39 -18.67 3.31
N LEU A 208 3.06 -18.60 3.28
CA LEU A 208 2.22 -19.69 2.79
C LEU A 208 2.23 -19.66 1.26
N LEU A 209 2.58 -20.78 0.64
CA LEU A 209 2.64 -20.98 -0.81
C LEU A 209 1.50 -21.86 -1.30
N GLU A 210 0.99 -22.78 -0.49
CA GLU A 210 -0.11 -23.68 -0.87
C GLU A 210 -1.47 -23.00 -0.88
N VAL A 211 -1.58 -21.83 -0.24
CA VAL A 211 -2.78 -20.97 -0.28
C VAL A 211 -2.93 -20.17 -1.57
N ARG A 212 -1.97 -20.31 -2.49
CA ARG A 212 -2.01 -19.72 -3.83
C ARG A 212 -3.12 -20.35 -4.68
N ILE A 213 -3.62 -19.58 -5.63
CA ILE A 213 -4.75 -19.94 -6.50
C ILE A 213 -4.48 -19.51 -7.95
N ASP A 214 -5.22 -20.06 -8.92
CA ASP A 214 -5.16 -19.70 -10.34
C ASP A 214 -3.73 -19.64 -10.93
N HIS A 215 -3.36 -18.51 -11.53
CA HIS A 215 -2.07 -18.29 -12.21
C HIS A 215 -0.89 -18.44 -11.25
N SER A 216 -1.12 -18.25 -9.95
CA SER A 216 -0.10 -18.37 -8.91
C SER A 216 0.18 -19.83 -8.48
N LEU A 217 -0.54 -20.82 -9.03
CA LEU A 217 -0.23 -22.26 -8.92
C LEU A 217 0.82 -22.73 -9.95
N LYS A 218 1.24 -21.86 -10.86
CA LYS A 218 2.37 -22.13 -11.76
C LYS A 218 3.68 -22.30 -10.96
N PRO A 219 4.68 -23.00 -11.51
CA PRO A 219 5.97 -23.16 -10.85
C PRO A 219 6.64 -21.82 -10.55
N LEU A 220 6.82 -21.49 -9.28
CA LEU A 220 7.51 -20.28 -8.84
C LEU A 220 8.93 -20.24 -9.41
N TYR A 221 9.47 -19.04 -9.65
CA TYR A 221 10.83 -18.84 -10.15
C TYR A 221 11.89 -19.53 -9.27
N ARG A 222 11.59 -19.67 -7.98
CA ARG A 222 12.38 -20.39 -6.98
C ARG A 222 12.25 -21.92 -7.02
N GLY A 223 11.63 -22.49 -8.05
CA GLY A 223 11.57 -23.93 -8.31
C GLY A 223 10.48 -24.70 -7.57
N TYR A 224 9.65 -24.03 -6.76
CA TYR A 224 8.54 -24.66 -6.06
C TYR A 224 7.26 -24.58 -6.90
N LYS A 225 6.46 -25.66 -6.96
CA LYS A 225 5.15 -25.63 -7.61
C LYS A 225 4.06 -25.87 -6.56
N PRO A 226 3.27 -24.85 -6.19
CA PRO A 226 2.13 -25.01 -5.30
C PRO A 226 1.13 -26.01 -5.86
N LYS A 227 0.51 -26.80 -4.98
CA LYS A 227 -0.54 -27.74 -5.34
C LYS A 227 -1.93 -27.11 -5.24
N GLY A 228 -2.12 -26.17 -4.29
CA GLY A 228 -3.43 -25.53 -4.08
C GLY A 228 -4.50 -26.48 -3.53
N ALA A 229 -4.10 -27.67 -3.08
CA ALA A 229 -5.01 -28.68 -2.54
C ALA A 229 -5.16 -28.48 -1.03
N LYS A 230 -6.36 -28.75 -0.50
CA LYS A 230 -6.64 -28.62 0.94
C LYS A 230 -5.63 -29.39 1.80
N GLU A 231 -5.26 -30.60 1.38
CA GLU A 231 -4.29 -31.44 2.09
C GLU A 231 -2.89 -30.83 2.07
N ALA A 232 -2.52 -30.14 0.98
CA ALA A 232 -1.25 -29.45 0.86
C ALA A 232 -1.22 -28.20 1.76
N ILE A 233 -2.31 -27.43 1.80
CA ILE A 233 -2.50 -26.31 2.73
C ILE A 233 -2.41 -26.79 4.19
N ASP A 234 -3.14 -27.86 4.54
CA ASP A 234 -3.13 -28.43 5.89
C ASP A 234 -1.70 -28.90 6.29
N THR A 235 -0.95 -29.46 5.33
CA THR A 235 0.43 -29.90 5.54
C THR A 235 1.38 -28.72 5.73
N GLU A 236 1.31 -27.72 4.85
CA GLU A 236 2.14 -26.51 4.93
C GLU A 236 1.88 -25.78 6.24
N PHE A 237 0.61 -25.60 6.63
CA PHE A 237 0.25 -24.88 7.84
C PHE A 237 0.81 -25.57 9.09
N ARG A 238 0.69 -26.89 9.20
CA ARG A 238 1.28 -27.66 10.31
C ARG A 238 2.80 -27.57 10.36
N GLN A 239 3.45 -27.62 9.20
CA GLN A 239 4.90 -27.49 9.10
C GLN A 239 5.34 -26.09 9.55
N VAL A 240 4.72 -25.03 9.03
CA VAL A 240 5.03 -23.64 9.38
C VAL A 240 4.83 -23.40 10.88
N LEU A 241 3.74 -23.91 11.48
CA LEU A 241 3.54 -23.80 12.93
C LEU A 241 4.64 -24.54 13.70
N THR A 242 5.01 -25.74 13.26
CA THR A 242 6.09 -26.52 13.90
C THR A 242 7.41 -25.75 13.87
N ASP A 243 7.74 -25.15 12.72
CA ASP A 243 8.96 -24.36 12.57
C ASP A 243 8.90 -23.06 13.39
N ALA A 244 7.76 -22.37 13.38
CA ALA A 244 7.53 -21.11 14.09
C ALA A 244 7.61 -21.25 15.61
N PHE A 245 7.19 -22.40 16.16
CA PHE A 245 7.31 -22.72 17.58
C PHE A 245 8.61 -23.45 17.92
N GLY A 246 9.41 -23.82 16.92
CA GLY A 246 10.70 -24.47 17.07
C GLY A 246 11.88 -23.50 17.02
N PHE A 247 13.06 -24.09 16.82
CA PHE A 247 14.34 -23.39 16.74
C PHE A 247 14.40 -22.35 15.60
N ASP A 248 13.75 -22.64 14.48
CA ASP A 248 13.70 -21.70 13.35
C ASP A 248 12.92 -20.43 13.73
N GLY A 249 11.77 -20.58 14.39
CA GLY A 249 11.01 -19.46 14.91
C GLY A 249 11.77 -18.60 15.92
N ASP A 250 12.54 -19.22 16.83
CA ASP A 250 13.41 -18.47 17.76
C ASP A 250 14.47 -17.65 17.00
N THR A 251 15.04 -18.24 15.96
CA THR A 251 16.00 -17.57 15.08
C THR A 251 15.36 -16.38 14.36
N LYS A 252 14.15 -16.56 13.80
CA LYS A 252 13.40 -15.49 13.12
C LYS A 252 12.99 -14.37 14.07
N ARG A 253 12.55 -14.67 15.30
CA ARG A 253 12.25 -13.65 16.33
C ARG A 253 13.47 -12.82 16.71
N LYS A 254 14.65 -13.47 16.83
CA LYS A 254 15.91 -12.76 17.05
C LYS A 254 16.27 -11.83 15.89
N SER A 255 16.16 -12.31 14.65
CA SER A 255 16.35 -11.48 13.45
C SER A 255 15.39 -10.29 13.41
N ALA A 256 14.11 -10.52 13.73
CA ALA A 256 13.09 -9.47 13.79
C ALA A 256 13.43 -8.41 14.85
N PHE A 257 13.94 -8.83 16.01
CA PHE A 257 14.39 -7.93 17.06
C PHE A 257 15.58 -7.07 16.62
N ASP A 258 16.57 -7.67 15.95
CA ASP A 258 17.75 -6.94 15.45
C ASP A 258 17.38 -5.95 14.34
N ILE A 259 16.49 -6.33 13.42
CA ILE A 259 15.94 -5.42 12.41
C ILE A 259 15.15 -4.29 13.07
N SER A 260 14.31 -4.59 14.07
CA SER A 260 13.56 -3.59 14.82
C SER A 260 14.48 -2.56 15.50
N LYS A 261 15.62 -3.00 16.07
CA LYS A 261 16.64 -2.09 16.60
C LYS A 261 17.23 -1.19 15.53
N ARG A 262 17.57 -1.75 14.37
CA ARG A 262 18.11 -0.97 13.24
C ARG A 262 17.10 0.06 12.75
N LEU A 263 15.85 -0.34 12.54
CA LEU A 263 14.77 0.56 12.13
C LEU A 263 14.60 1.71 13.14
N ARG A 264 14.51 1.41 14.44
CA ARG A 264 14.44 2.46 15.49
C ARG A 264 15.63 3.41 15.45
N LYS A 265 16.85 2.90 15.22
CA LYS A 265 18.04 3.74 15.09
C LYS A 265 17.97 4.64 13.85
N THR A 266 17.53 4.10 12.72
CA THR A 266 17.38 4.83 11.45
C THR A 266 16.34 5.94 11.55
N TRP A 267 15.26 5.74 12.31
CA TRP A 267 14.21 6.72 12.56
C TRP A 267 14.42 7.59 13.82
N GLY A 268 15.53 7.40 14.54
CA GLY A 268 15.87 8.24 15.69
C GLY A 268 16.12 9.70 15.27
N GLU A 269 16.17 10.64 16.22
CA GLU A 269 16.29 12.08 15.94
C GLU A 269 17.47 12.47 15.03
N ARG A 270 18.55 11.68 15.06
CA ARG A 270 19.76 11.83 14.23
C ARG A 270 19.96 10.65 13.26
N GLY A 271 18.93 9.82 13.12
CA GLY A 271 18.94 8.69 12.21
C GLY A 271 18.82 9.15 10.76
N GLU A 272 19.34 8.35 9.85
CA GLU A 272 19.42 8.66 8.42
C GLU A 272 18.06 9.01 7.81
N ALA A 273 17.00 8.27 8.12
CA ALA A 273 15.67 8.55 7.58
C ALA A 273 15.12 9.90 8.08
N MET A 274 15.35 10.25 9.34
CA MET A 274 14.91 11.55 9.89
C MET A 274 15.74 12.71 9.37
N VAL A 275 17.05 12.52 9.16
CA VAL A 275 17.91 13.52 8.51
C VAL A 275 17.39 13.80 7.11
N GLU A 276 17.09 12.75 6.35
CA GLU A 276 16.70 12.90 4.96
C GLU A 276 15.27 13.43 4.78
N LEU A 277 14.35 13.02 5.66
CA LEU A 277 13.03 13.63 5.75
C LEU A 277 13.14 15.13 6.03
N ARG A 278 13.98 15.54 7.00
CA ARG A 278 14.18 16.97 7.30
C ARG A 278 14.80 17.72 6.14
N ARG A 279 15.79 17.14 5.46
CA ARG A 279 16.40 17.74 4.27
C ARG A 279 15.37 17.98 3.18
N MET A 280 14.56 16.96 2.85
CA MET A 280 13.47 17.08 1.89
C MET A 280 12.47 18.18 2.31
N LEU A 281 12.08 18.23 3.59
CA LEU A 281 11.15 19.25 4.07
C LEU A 281 11.75 20.66 3.99
N GLN A 282 13.03 20.83 4.30
CA GLN A 282 13.71 22.12 4.21
C GLN A 282 13.81 22.60 2.76
N GLU A 283 14.21 21.73 1.83
CA GLU A 283 14.38 22.10 0.42
C GLU A 283 13.06 22.51 -0.27
N ASN A 284 11.92 22.03 0.23
CA ASN A 284 10.62 22.22 -0.44
C ASN A 284 9.67 23.18 0.30
N PHE A 285 9.99 23.63 1.52
CA PHE A 285 9.07 24.44 2.34
C PHE A 285 9.71 25.61 3.12
N SER A 286 10.97 25.96 2.85
CA SER A 286 11.61 27.19 3.37
C SER A 286 11.36 28.39 2.46
#